data_AF-A0A9D2NSS3-F1
#
_entry.id   AF-A0A9D2NSS3-F1
#
_cell.length_a   1.000
_cell.length_b   1.000
_cell.length_c   1.000
_cell.angle_alpha   90.00
_cell.angle_beta   90.00
_cell.angle_gamma   90.00
#
_symmetry.space_group_name_H-M   'P 1'
#
loop_
_entity.id
_entity.type
_entity.pdbx_description
1 polymer ?
#
loop_
_entity_poly.entity_id
_entity_poly.type
_entity_poly.pdbx_seq_one_letter_code
_entity_poly.pdbx_strand_id
1 'polypeptide(L)'
;MQEGLRAMEMRIEELSAQYIIARKRKGRTLEEQQRLCDVADRMDAALARCPLMTEAFIRKVYLEKRSLEPLPRGQQKRLKKAGLKQFFLSFGEIFPQ
;
A
#
# COMPACT_ATOMS: atom_id res chain seq x y z
N MET A 1 -1.81 -19.25 -9.08
CA MET A 1 -1.09 -18.00 -8.72
C MET A 1 -1.88 -16.69 -8.97
N GLN A 2 -3.22 -16.66 -8.81
CA GLN A 2 -3.98 -15.40 -8.75
C GLN A 2 -4.31 -14.96 -7.32
N GLU A 3 -4.26 -15.89 -6.35
CA GLU A 3 -4.63 -15.65 -4.94
C GLU A 3 -3.66 -14.69 -4.24
N GLY A 4 -2.35 -14.80 -4.47
CA GLY A 4 -1.37 -13.91 -3.84
C GLY A 4 -1.50 -12.44 -4.25
N LEU A 5 -1.83 -12.14 -5.51
CA LEU A 5 -2.02 -10.76 -5.96
C LEU A 5 -3.27 -10.13 -5.33
N ARG A 6 -4.39 -10.86 -5.30
CA ARG A 6 -5.63 -10.36 -4.69
C ARG A 6 -5.46 -10.14 -3.19
N ALA A 7 -4.76 -11.04 -2.49
CA ALA A 7 -4.48 -10.89 -1.06
C ALA A 7 -3.65 -9.63 -0.78
N MET A 8 -2.60 -9.39 -1.58
CA MET A 8 -1.81 -8.15 -1.49
C MET A 8 -2.65 -6.91 -1.81
N GLU A 9 -3.53 -6.96 -2.82
CA GLU A 9 -4.43 -5.86 -3.17
C GLU A 9 -5.41 -5.55 -2.03
N MET A 10 -6.02 -6.56 -1.41
CA MET A 10 -6.89 -6.35 -0.24
C MET A 10 -6.14 -5.75 0.94
N ARG A 11 -4.93 -6.26 1.22
CA ARG A 11 -4.13 -5.80 2.36
C ARG A 11 -3.67 -4.35 2.19
N ILE A 12 -3.23 -3.97 0.99
CA ILE A 12 -2.78 -2.59 0.76
C ILE A 12 -3.96 -1.61 0.80
N GLU A 13 -5.16 -2.05 0.40
CA GLU A 13 -6.39 -1.24 0.51
C GLU A 13 -6.74 -0.99 1.98
N GLU A 14 -6.65 -2.01 2.83
CA GLU A 14 -6.86 -1.88 4.28
C GLU A 14 -5.84 -0.92 4.91
N LEU A 15 -4.55 -1.14 4.64
CA LEU A 15 -3.47 -0.28 5.12
C LEU A 15 -3.64 1.16 4.65
N SER A 16 -4.02 1.36 3.39
CA SER A 16 -4.26 2.70 2.83
C SER A 16 -5.44 3.40 3.49
N ALA A 17 -6.51 2.68 3.82
CA ALA A 17 -7.62 3.25 4.58
C ALA A 17 -7.18 3.70 5.97
N GLN A 18 -6.41 2.85 6.68
CA GLN A 18 -5.85 3.20 7.99
C GLN A 18 -4.93 4.42 7.90
N TYR A 19 -4.05 4.47 6.90
CA TYR A 19 -3.16 5.61 6.64
C TYR A 19 -3.94 6.92 6.45
N ILE A 20 -5.00 6.89 5.62
CA ILE A 20 -5.82 8.07 5.35
C ILE A 20 -6.53 8.55 6.62
N ILE A 21 -7.05 7.64 7.45
CA ILE A 21 -7.69 7.98 8.73
C ILE A 21 -6.66 8.59 9.68
N ALA A 22 -5.48 7.98 9.80
CA ALA A 22 -4.38 8.47 10.63
C ALA A 22 -4.01 9.91 10.26
N ARG A 23 -3.74 10.17 8.97
CA ARG A 23 -3.34 11.49 8.45
C ARG A 23 -4.44 12.53 8.56
N LYS A 24 -5.72 12.13 8.53
CA LYS A 24 -6.86 13.02 8.77
C LYS A 24 -7.19 13.22 10.26
N ARG A 25 -6.47 12.56 11.18
CA ARG A 25 -6.70 12.58 12.62
C ARG A 25 -8.15 12.27 12.99
N LYS A 26 -8.71 11.24 12.35
CA LYS A 26 -10.12 10.82 12.50
C LYS A 26 -10.30 9.57 13.38
N GLY A 27 -9.32 9.17 14.16
CA GLY A 27 -9.49 8.13 15.18
C GLY A 27 -10.56 8.55 16.20
N ARG A 28 -11.38 7.60 16.68
CA ARG A 28 -12.46 7.88 17.64
C ARG A 28 -11.92 8.03 19.06
N THR A 29 -10.77 7.41 19.34
CA THR A 29 -10.06 7.52 20.62
C THR A 29 -8.59 7.86 20.41
N LEU A 30 -7.91 8.34 21.45
CA LEU A 30 -6.47 8.60 21.42
C LEU A 30 -5.68 7.31 21.14
N GLU A 31 -6.09 6.19 21.73
CA GLU A 31 -5.44 4.90 21.50
C GLU A 31 -5.64 4.41 20.06
N GLU A 32 -6.86 4.53 19.51
CA GLU A 32 -7.12 4.19 18.11
C GLU A 32 -6.29 5.10 17.18
N GLN A 33 -6.23 6.39 17.47
CA GLN A 33 -5.42 7.34 16.71
C GLN A 33 -3.92 7.01 16.78
N GLN A 34 -3.40 6.61 17.94
CA GLN A 34 -2.00 6.22 18.08
C GLN A 34 -1.68 4.98 17.25
N ARG A 35 -2.51 3.93 17.35
CA ARG A 35 -2.34 2.70 16.54
C ARG A 35 -2.37 3.00 15.05
N LEU A 36 -3.27 3.89 14.61
CA LEU A 36 -3.36 4.34 13.22
C LEU A 36 -2.10 5.12 12.79
N CYS A 37 -1.56 5.99 13.64
CA CYS A 37 -0.30 6.68 13.40
C CYS A 37 0.86 5.69 13.27
N ASP A 38 0.96 4.70 14.16
CA ASP A 38 2.02 3.68 14.11
C ASP A 38 1.98 2.90 12.78
N VAL A 39 0.78 2.56 12.30
CA VAL A 39 0.61 1.93 10.98
C VAL A 39 1.05 2.87 9.86
N ALA A 40 0.66 4.15 9.92
CA ALA A 40 1.04 5.13 8.90
C ALA A 40 2.55 5.34 8.84
N ASP A 41 3.23 5.41 9.98
CA ASP A 41 4.68 5.56 10.07
C ASP A 41 5.41 4.33 9.54
N ARG A 42 4.90 3.12 9.83
CA ARG A 42 5.41 1.89 9.22
C ARG A 42 5.24 1.87 7.70
N MET A 43 4.12 2.37 7.19
CA MET A 43 3.92 2.49 5.74
C MET A 43 4.90 3.46 5.11
N ASP A 44 5.10 4.65 5.70
CA ASP A 44 6.07 5.62 5.16
C ASP A 44 7.50 5.07 5.22
N ALA A 45 7.88 4.35 6.29
CA ALA A 45 9.17 3.68 6.37
C ALA A 45 9.33 2.59 5.29
N ALA A 46 8.28 1.84 4.97
CA ALA A 46 8.30 0.84 3.91
C ALA A 46 8.39 1.49 2.51
N LEU A 47 7.65 2.57 2.29
CA LEU A 47 7.70 3.35 1.04
C LEU A 47 9.10 3.93 0.80
N ALA A 48 9.74 4.48 1.84
CA ALA A 48 11.09 5.04 1.75
C ALA A 48 12.18 4.00 1.44
N ARG A 49 11.93 2.72 1.74
CA ARG A 49 12.84 1.60 1.38
C ARG A 49 12.57 1.04 -0.02
N CYS A 50 11.41 1.33 -0.59
CA CYS A 50 11.07 0.85 -1.93
C CYS A 50 11.84 1.62 -2.99
N PRO A 51 12.06 1.03 -4.18
CA PRO A 51 12.47 1.80 -5.35
C PRO A 51 11.48 2.93 -5.63
N LEU A 52 11.98 4.08 -6.10
CA LEU A 52 11.18 5.29 -6.36
C LEU A 52 9.93 5.01 -7.20
N MET A 53 10.04 4.14 -8.20
CA MET A 53 8.89 3.74 -9.04
C MET A 53 7.80 3.00 -8.26
N THR A 54 8.18 2.15 -7.31
CA THR A 54 7.24 1.43 -6.45
C THR A 54 6.60 2.36 -5.43
N GLU A 55 7.38 3.24 -4.81
CA GLU A 55 6.81 4.28 -3.93
C GLU A 55 5.78 5.14 -4.68
N ALA A 56 6.16 5.71 -5.82
CA ALA A 56 5.29 6.56 -6.62
C ALA A 56 4.02 5.82 -7.06
N PHE A 57 4.16 4.56 -7.46
CA PHE A 57 3.04 3.69 -7.79
C PHE A 57 2.08 3.50 -6.60
N ILE A 58 2.60 3.14 -5.43
CA ILE A 58 1.75 2.89 -4.25
C ILE A 58 1.03 4.18 -3.82
N ARG A 59 1.75 5.31 -3.76
CA ARG A 59 1.17 6.60 -3.41
C ARG A 59 0.05 6.99 -4.38
N LYS A 60 0.32 6.95 -5.70
CA LYS A 60 -0.65 7.35 -6.73
C LYS A 60 -1.88 6.44 -6.75
N VAL A 61 -1.70 5.12 -6.67
CA VAL A 61 -2.80 4.17 -6.88
C VAL A 61 -3.60 3.94 -5.60
N TYR A 62 -2.92 3.72 -4.46
CA TYR A 62 -3.60 3.26 -3.25
C TYR A 62 -3.88 4.37 -2.24
N LEU A 63 -3.02 5.40 -2.17
CA LEU A 63 -3.24 6.55 -1.27
C LEU A 63 -4.04 7.67 -1.94
N GLU A 64 -3.73 8.00 -3.20
CA GLU A 64 -4.42 9.04 -3.97
C GLU A 64 -5.63 8.52 -4.76
N LYS A 65 -5.81 7.19 -4.84
CA LYS A 65 -6.90 6.54 -5.61
C LYS A 65 -6.94 6.95 -7.09
N ARG A 66 -5.77 7.18 -7.70
CA ARG A 66 -5.64 7.54 -9.12
C ARG A 66 -5.41 6.34 -10.01
N SER A 67 -5.84 6.44 -11.27
CA SER A 67 -5.63 5.39 -12.27
C SER A 67 -4.20 5.38 -12.80
N LEU A 68 -3.81 4.23 -13.34
CA LEU A 68 -2.56 4.01 -14.07
C LEU A 68 -2.70 4.25 -15.59
N GLU A 69 -3.76 4.93 -16.01
CA GLU A 69 -3.97 5.21 -17.42
C GLU A 69 -2.87 6.11 -17.99
N PRO A 70 -2.47 5.91 -19.26
CA PRO A 70 -3.09 5.03 -20.27
C PRO A 70 -2.53 3.59 -20.34
N LEU A 71 -1.87 3.06 -19.30
CA LEU A 71 -1.21 1.76 -19.39
C LEU A 71 -2.18 0.61 -19.73
N PRO A 72 -1.82 -0.32 -20.64
CA PRO A 72 -2.63 -1.50 -20.93
C PRO A 72 -2.85 -2.38 -19.69
N ARG A 73 -4.01 -3.05 -19.60
CA ARG A 73 -4.38 -3.91 -18.45
C ARG A 73 -3.31 -4.94 -18.09
N GLY A 74 -2.64 -5.53 -19.09
CA GLY A 74 -1.56 -6.49 -18.88
C GLY A 74 -0.33 -5.87 -18.19
N GLN A 75 0.06 -4.66 -18.58
CA GLN A 75 1.15 -3.92 -17.94
C GLN A 75 0.77 -3.47 -16.53
N GLN A 76 -0.46 -2.98 -16.33
CA GLN A 76 -0.95 -2.62 -14.99
C GLN A 76 -0.89 -3.81 -14.03
N LYS A 77 -1.33 -5.00 -14.46
CA LYS A 77 -1.29 -6.21 -13.62
C LYS A 77 0.14 -6.61 -13.24
N ARG A 78 1.09 -6.50 -14.18
CA ARG A 78 2.51 -6.78 -13.92
C ARG A 78 3.12 -5.78 -12.94
N LEU A 79 2.86 -4.49 -13.14
CA LEU A 79 3.31 -3.42 -12.24
C LEU A 79 2.72 -3.58 -10.83
N LYS A 80 1.40 -3.83 -10.73
CA LYS A 80 0.74 -4.12 -9.46
C LYS A 80 1.39 -5.28 -8.72
N LYS A 81 1.59 -6.42 -9.40
CA LYS A 81 2.23 -7.60 -8.78
C LYS A 81 3.65 -7.31 -8.31
N ALA A 82 4.47 -6.66 -9.14
CA ALA A 82 5.86 -6.36 -8.79
C ALA A 82 5.96 -5.30 -7.68
N GLY A 83 5.22 -4.20 -7.80
CA GLY A 83 5.21 -3.10 -6.85
C GLY A 83 4.66 -3.52 -5.49
N LEU A 84 3.56 -4.27 -5.44
CA LEU A 84 3.02 -4.77 -4.18
C LEU A 84 3.97 -5.77 -3.52
N LYS A 85 4.60 -6.66 -4.29
CA LYS A 85 5.58 -7.59 -3.73
C LYS A 85 6.75 -6.84 -3.09
N GLN A 86 7.30 -5.84 -3.76
CA GLN A 86 8.39 -5.02 -3.23
C GLN A 86 7.97 -4.20 -2.00
N PHE A 87 6.77 -3.62 -2.03
CA PHE A 87 6.21 -2.91 -0.90
C PHE A 87 6.08 -3.81 0.33
N PHE A 88 5.42 -4.97 0.19
CA PHE A 88 5.19 -5.86 1.32
C PHE A 88 6.47 -6.49 1.87
N LEU A 89 7.46 -6.77 0.99
CA LEU A 89 8.81 -7.13 1.43
C LEU A 89 9.44 -6.02 2.29
N SER A 90 9.29 -4.75 1.90
CA SER A 90 9.81 -3.61 2.66
C SER A 90 9.02 -3.34 3.94
N PHE A 91 7.73 -3.66 3.94
CA PHE A 91 6.82 -3.54 5.09
C PHE A 91 6.99 -4.67 6.11
N GLY A 92 7.63 -5.78 5.72
CA GLY A 92 7.87 -6.96 6.57
C GLY A 92 6.75 -8.00 6.55
N GLU A 93 5.84 -7.96 5.56
CA GLU A 93 4.80 -8.98 5.36
C GLU A 93 5.16 -9.86 4.16
N ILE A 94 5.20 -11.18 4.36
CA ILE A 94 5.54 -12.15 3.31
C ILE A 94 4.26 -12.84 2.84
N PHE A 95 3.99 -12.75 1.53
CA PHE A 95 2.87 -13.45 0.90
C PHE A 95 3.36 -14.73 0.19
N PRO A 96 2.59 -15.83 0.25
CA PRO A 96 2.92 -17.06 -0.49
C PRO A 96 2.93 -16.81 -2.01
N GLN A 97 3.84 -17.49 -2.72
CA GLN A 97 4.12 -17.27 -4.15
C GLN A 97 3.10 -17.95 -5.09
#